data_AF-A0A7K7BJ97-F1
#
_entry.id   AF-A0A7K7BJ97-F1
#
_cell.length_a   1.000
_cell.length_b   1.000
_cell.length_c   1.000
_cell.angle_alpha   90.00
_cell.angle_beta   90.00
_cell.angle_gamma   90.00
#
_symmetry.space_group_name_H-M   'P 1'
#
loop_
_entity.id
_entity.type
_entity.pdbx_description
1 polymer ?
#
loop_
_entity_poly.entity_id
_entity_poly.type
_entity_poly.pdbx_seq_one_letter_code
_entity_poly.pdbx_strand_id
1 'polypeptide(L)'
;AEGREPLWALGLTAAVAELGVLVASLDLVAPVFSVCVEGGAIWGFLLAAYLVVNLACALQSVLRSPTWRPRLPYYHWGLSLAGAALCLALMFITSWPCAAIALGMAATVYKYMEYQGAAQEWGEGLRGLSLSAAHFALLRLEEAP
;
A
#
# COMPACT_ATOMS: atom_id res chain seq x y z
N ALA A 1 2.22 -28.21 19.53
CA ALA A 1 2.90 -27.53 18.42
C ALA A 1 2.78 -28.45 17.21
N GLU A 2 1.76 -28.22 16.38
CA GLU A 2 1.53 -28.95 15.13
C GLU A 2 1.06 -27.91 14.10
N GLY A 3 1.74 -27.89 12.95
CA GLY A 3 1.50 -27.07 11.75
C GLY A 3 0.79 -25.72 11.91
N ARG A 4 1.54 -24.61 11.97
CA ARG A 4 1.00 -23.24 11.74
C ARG A 4 0.70 -23.00 10.26
N GLU A 5 0.13 -23.98 9.58
CA GLU A 5 -0.21 -23.85 8.17
C GLU A 5 -1.49 -23.00 8.08
N PRO A 6 -1.50 -21.91 7.29
CA PRO A 6 -2.64 -21.00 7.26
C PRO A 6 -3.79 -21.60 6.42
N LEU A 7 -4.40 -22.68 6.91
CA LEU A 7 -5.42 -23.47 6.19
C LEU A 7 -6.62 -22.61 5.76
N TRP A 8 -7.05 -21.66 6.60
CA TRP A 8 -8.13 -20.74 6.24
C TRP A 8 -7.74 -19.76 5.13
N ALA A 9 -6.51 -19.26 5.14
CA ALA A 9 -6.01 -18.41 4.06
C ALA A 9 -5.84 -19.21 2.77
N LEU A 10 -5.40 -20.47 2.88
CA LEU A 10 -5.29 -21.39 1.75
C LEU A 10 -6.65 -21.67 1.11
N GLY A 11 -7.70 -21.89 1.93
CA GLY A 11 -9.06 -22.05 1.43
C GLY A 11 -9.57 -20.79 0.70
N LEU A 12 -9.26 -19.61 1.24
CA LEU A 12 -9.62 -18.33 0.62
C LEU A 12 -8.90 -18.14 -0.73
N THR A 13 -7.59 -18.37 -0.80
CA THR A 13 -6.84 -18.21 -2.05
C THR A 13 -7.23 -19.24 -3.10
N ALA A 14 -7.56 -20.48 -2.68
CA ALA A 14 -8.09 -21.51 -3.57
C ALA A 14 -9.44 -21.10 -4.17
N ALA A 15 -10.36 -20.56 -3.37
CA ALA A 15 -11.65 -20.08 -3.85
C ALA A 15 -11.51 -18.92 -4.86
N VAL A 16 -10.61 -17.97 -4.60
CA VAL A 16 -10.32 -16.86 -5.53
C VAL A 16 -9.71 -17.39 -6.84
N ALA A 17 -8.81 -18.37 -6.75
CA ALA A 17 -8.21 -18.98 -7.94
C ALA A 17 -9.24 -19.75 -8.78
N GLU A 18 -10.15 -20.49 -8.13
CA GLU A 18 -11.22 -21.24 -8.81
C GLU A 18 -12.17 -20.32 -9.57
N LEU A 19 -12.55 -19.18 -8.99
CA LEU A 19 -13.32 -18.14 -9.68
C LEU A 19 -12.62 -17.65 -10.96
N GLY A 20 -11.29 -17.50 -10.92
CA GLY A 20 -10.50 -17.14 -12.10
C GLY A 20 -10.46 -18.23 -13.18
N VAL A 21 -10.42 -19.50 -12.78
CA VAL A 21 -10.41 -20.66 -13.70
C VAL A 21 -11.75 -20.82 -14.42
N LEU A 22 -12.87 -20.56 -13.72
CA LEU A 22 -14.22 -20.66 -14.29
C LEU A 22 -14.48 -19.68 -15.45
N VAL A 23 -13.68 -18.62 -15.58
CA VAL A 23 -13.77 -17.66 -16.70
C VAL A 23 -13.33 -18.28 -18.04
N ALA A 24 -12.63 -19.43 -18.02
CA ALA A 24 -12.34 -20.38 -19.12
C ALA A 24 -11.71 -19.84 -20.44
N SER A 25 -11.61 -18.53 -20.64
CA SER A 25 -11.02 -17.90 -21.83
C SER A 25 -9.93 -16.92 -21.42
N LEU A 26 -8.68 -17.22 -21.82
CA LEU A 26 -7.51 -16.41 -21.51
C LEU A 26 -7.62 -14.98 -22.05
N ASP A 27 -8.28 -14.79 -23.20
CA ASP A 27 -8.48 -13.49 -23.83
C ASP A 27 -9.50 -12.60 -23.11
N LEU A 28 -10.40 -13.18 -22.30
CA LEU A 28 -11.22 -12.42 -21.35
C LEU A 28 -10.52 -12.29 -20.00
N VAL A 29 -9.69 -13.25 -19.59
CA VAL A 29 -8.91 -13.20 -18.34
C VAL A 29 -7.88 -12.07 -18.35
N ALA A 30 -7.16 -11.84 -19.45
CA ALA A 30 -6.15 -10.78 -19.54
C ALA A 30 -6.75 -9.36 -19.34
N PRO A 31 -7.90 -9.01 -19.95
CA PRO A 31 -8.68 -7.82 -19.62
C PRO A 31 -9.41 -7.87 -18.28
N VAL A 32 -9.74 -9.03 -17.70
CA VAL A 32 -10.35 -9.14 -16.36
C VAL A 32 -9.35 -8.82 -15.25
N PHE A 33 -8.09 -9.25 -15.39
CA PHE A 33 -7.01 -8.79 -14.52
C PHE A 33 -6.77 -7.28 -14.67
N SER A 34 -6.94 -6.73 -15.88
CA SER A 34 -6.51 -5.36 -16.20
C SER A 34 -7.60 -4.29 -16.13
N VAL A 35 -8.86 -4.55 -16.51
CA VAL A 35 -9.86 -3.51 -16.82
C VAL A 35 -11.34 -3.89 -16.58
N CYS A 36 -11.85 -5.10 -16.87
CA CYS A 36 -13.31 -5.31 -16.94
C CYS A 36 -13.85 -6.69 -16.49
N VAL A 37 -14.52 -6.71 -15.33
CA VAL A 37 -15.74 -7.48 -14.94
C VAL A 37 -15.66 -7.74 -13.43
N GLU A 38 -16.54 -7.06 -12.69
CA GLU A 38 -16.84 -7.12 -11.24
C GLU A 38 -15.71 -6.96 -10.19
N GLY A 39 -14.43 -7.04 -10.56
CA GLY A 39 -13.36 -7.05 -9.56
C GLY A 39 -12.00 -6.67 -10.11
N GLY A 40 -11.92 -5.71 -11.04
CA GLY A 40 -10.68 -5.13 -11.59
C GLY A 40 -9.78 -4.40 -10.55
N ALA A 41 -9.84 -4.83 -9.29
CA ALA A 41 -9.02 -4.37 -8.19
C ALA A 41 -7.66 -5.06 -8.15
N ILE A 42 -7.45 -6.22 -8.78
CA ILE A 42 -6.21 -7.01 -8.60
C ILE A 42 -4.99 -6.29 -9.21
N TRP A 43 -5.08 -5.83 -10.46
CA TRP A 43 -3.98 -5.08 -11.10
C TRP A 43 -3.82 -3.67 -10.52
N GLY A 44 -4.94 -3.00 -10.23
CA GLY A 44 -4.95 -1.71 -9.54
C GLY A 44 -4.32 -1.78 -8.14
N PHE A 45 -4.53 -2.88 -7.41
CA PHE A 45 -3.95 -3.10 -6.09
C PHE A 45 -2.43 -3.29 -6.16
N LEU A 46 -1.93 -4.02 -7.17
CA LEU A 46 -0.50 -4.17 -7.37
C LEU A 46 0.18 -2.84 -7.70
N LEU A 47 -0.38 -2.06 -8.64
CA LEU A 47 0.11 -0.72 -8.95
C LEU A 47 -0.02 0.24 -7.76
N ALA A 48 -1.10 0.16 -6.98
CA ALA A 48 -1.28 0.95 -5.77
C ALA A 48 -0.25 0.57 -4.69
N ALA A 49 0.09 -0.72 -4.54
CA ALA A 49 1.14 -1.17 -3.64
C ALA A 49 2.51 -0.61 -4.07
N TYR A 50 2.84 -0.67 -5.36
CA TYR A 50 4.06 -0.05 -5.88
C TYR A 50 4.07 1.48 -5.73
N LEU A 51 2.92 2.14 -5.89
CA LEU A 51 2.78 3.57 -5.64
C LEU A 51 3.06 3.91 -4.17
N VAL A 52 2.44 3.19 -3.23
CA VAL A 52 2.61 3.42 -1.79
C VAL A 52 4.05 3.15 -1.35
N VAL A 53 4.69 2.08 -1.83
CA VAL A 53 6.10 1.79 -1.52
C VAL A 53 7.03 2.88 -2.05
N ASN A 54 6.86 3.30 -3.31
CA ASN A 54 7.65 4.38 -3.89
C ASN A 54 7.42 5.71 -3.18
N LEU A 55 6.19 6.00 -2.76
CA LEU A 55 5.86 7.21 -2.01
C LEU A 55 6.43 7.16 -0.59
N ALA A 56 6.36 6.02 0.10
CA ALA A 56 6.92 5.83 1.44
C ALA A 56 8.43 6.04 1.44
N CYS A 57 9.15 5.42 0.49
CA CYS A 57 10.58 5.60 0.31
C CYS A 57 10.95 7.06 0.00
N ALA A 58 10.21 7.73 -0.89
CA ALA A 58 10.44 9.14 -1.21
C ALA A 58 10.19 10.04 0.01
N LEU A 59 9.07 9.84 0.70
CA LEU A 59 8.69 10.61 1.90
C LEU A 59 9.72 10.43 3.01
N GLN A 60 10.09 9.20 3.36
CA GLN A 60 11.07 8.93 4.42
C GLN A 60 12.44 9.57 4.13
N SER A 61 12.85 9.58 2.86
CA SER A 61 14.08 10.25 2.43
C SER A 61 14.01 11.77 2.48
N VAL A 62 12.93 12.37 1.98
CA VAL A 62 12.73 13.83 1.97
C VAL A 62 12.57 14.35 3.40
N LEU A 63 11.81 13.62 4.21
CA LEU A 63 11.53 13.93 5.59
C LEU A 63 12.69 13.61 6.54
N ARG A 64 13.77 12.98 6.06
CA ARG A 64 14.92 12.53 6.87
C ARG A 64 14.48 11.81 8.15
N SER A 65 13.61 10.80 8.01
CA SER A 65 13.11 10.09 9.19
C SER A 65 14.27 9.41 9.95
N PRO A 66 14.28 9.44 11.29
CA PRO A 66 15.39 9.00 12.15
C PRO A 66 15.91 7.59 11.83
N THR A 67 14.98 6.68 11.58
CA THR A 67 15.26 5.25 11.35
C THR A 67 15.68 4.94 9.90
N TRP A 68 15.59 5.89 8.98
CA TRP A 68 15.78 5.65 7.54
C TRP A 68 17.25 5.73 7.12
N ARG A 69 17.83 4.59 6.72
CA ARG A 69 19.24 4.46 6.30
C ARG A 69 19.37 3.60 5.03
N PRO A 70 19.04 4.12 3.83
CA PRO A 70 19.15 3.37 2.59
C PRO A 70 20.63 3.04 2.31
N ARG A 71 20.96 1.74 2.25
CA ARG A 71 22.33 1.26 2.01
C ARG A 71 22.63 0.96 0.53
N LEU A 72 21.62 1.02 -0.33
CA LEU A 72 21.76 0.79 -1.76
C LEU A 72 22.44 2.01 -2.42
N PRO A 73 23.59 1.85 -3.10
CA PRO A 73 24.36 2.97 -3.63
C PRO A 73 23.65 3.73 -4.78
N TYR A 74 22.72 3.09 -5.49
CA TYR A 74 21.97 3.70 -6.60
C TYR A 74 20.63 4.31 -6.17
N TYR A 75 20.36 4.37 -4.88
CA TYR A 75 19.10 4.91 -4.38
C TYR A 75 19.12 6.45 -4.36
N HIS A 76 18.14 7.07 -5.01
CA HIS A 76 17.87 8.49 -4.91
C HIS A 76 16.37 8.73 -4.70
N TRP A 77 15.99 9.68 -3.84
CA TRP A 77 14.59 9.99 -3.54
C TRP A 77 13.80 10.38 -4.80
N GLY A 78 14.45 11.05 -5.75
CA GLY A 78 13.85 11.43 -7.04
C GLY A 78 13.51 10.24 -7.94
N LEU A 79 14.27 9.14 -7.87
CA LEU A 79 13.96 7.91 -8.61
C LEU A 79 12.69 7.26 -8.06
N SER A 80 12.55 7.26 -6.73
CA SER A 80 11.35 6.78 -6.03
C SER A 80 10.12 7.63 -6.40
N LEU A 81 10.27 8.96 -6.46
CA LEU A 81 9.19 9.86 -6.88
C LEU A 81 8.80 9.65 -8.36
N ALA A 82 9.78 9.44 -9.23
CA ALA A 82 9.53 9.11 -10.64
C ALA A 82 8.78 7.77 -10.79
N GLY A 83 9.15 6.76 -10.00
CA GLY A 83 8.43 5.48 -9.94
C GLY A 83 6.98 5.65 -9.46
N ALA A 84 6.75 6.46 -8.42
CA ALA A 84 5.40 6.79 -7.94
C ALA A 84 4.57 7.50 -9.03
N ALA A 85 5.15 8.50 -9.71
CA ALA A 85 4.48 9.21 -10.79
C ALA A 85 4.13 8.29 -11.97
N LEU A 86 5.04 7.36 -12.33
CA LEU A 86 4.79 6.37 -13.37
C LEU A 86 3.65 5.42 -12.98
N CYS A 87 3.64 4.91 -11.75
CA CYS A 87 2.53 4.07 -11.26
C CYS A 87 1.20 4.81 -11.32
N LEU A 88 1.15 6.06 -10.87
CA LEU A 88 -0.06 6.88 -10.90
C LEU A 88 -0.54 7.12 -12.34
N ALA A 89 0.38 7.48 -13.25
CA ALA A 89 0.06 7.69 -14.66
C ALA A 89 -0.50 6.43 -15.32
N LEU A 90 0.11 5.27 -15.08
CA LEU A 90 -0.37 3.99 -15.63
C LEU A 90 -1.76 3.63 -15.09
N MET A 91 -2.04 3.86 -13.81
CA MET A 91 -3.39 3.63 -13.25
C MET A 91 -4.46 4.50 -13.93
N PHE A 92 -4.15 5.78 -14.17
CA PHE A 92 -5.10 6.69 -14.82
C PHE A 92 -5.29 6.39 -16.31
N ILE A 93 -4.22 5.98 -17.02
CA ILE A 93 -4.28 5.63 -18.45
C ILE A 93 -5.12 4.36 -18.67
N THR A 94 -5.04 3.36 -17.77
CA THR A 94 -5.81 2.12 -17.93
C THR A 94 -7.29 2.32 -17.63
N SER A 95 -7.62 2.97 -16.50
CA SER A 95 -9.01 3.16 -16.09
C SER A 95 -9.12 4.12 -14.90
N TRP A 96 -9.54 5.36 -15.17
CA TRP A 96 -9.70 6.37 -14.11
C TRP A 96 -10.70 5.99 -12.97
N PRO A 97 -11.84 5.29 -13.19
CA PRO A 97 -12.75 4.99 -12.09
C PRO A 97 -12.21 3.88 -11.17
N CYS A 98 -11.60 2.84 -11.74
CA CYS A 98 -10.98 1.77 -10.94
C CYS A 98 -9.74 2.28 -10.20
N ALA A 99 -8.97 3.20 -10.80
CA ALA A 99 -7.86 3.87 -10.14
C ALA A 99 -8.31 4.67 -8.91
N ALA A 100 -9.41 5.44 -9.04
CA ALA A 100 -9.98 6.18 -7.91
C ALA A 100 -10.43 5.25 -6.77
N ILE A 101 -11.08 4.13 -7.10
CA ILE A 101 -11.49 3.12 -6.10
C ILE A 101 -10.27 2.50 -5.40
N ALA A 102 -9.25 2.10 -6.15
CA ALA A 102 -8.03 1.51 -5.59
C ALA A 102 -7.26 2.50 -4.68
N LEU A 103 -7.11 3.76 -5.10
CA LEU A 103 -6.51 4.81 -4.28
C LEU A 103 -7.33 5.10 -3.02
N GLY A 104 -8.66 5.13 -3.14
CA GLY A 104 -9.58 5.28 -2.02
C GLY A 104 -9.42 4.15 -1.00
N MET A 105 -9.46 2.89 -1.44
CA MET A 105 -9.24 1.73 -0.59
C MET A 105 -7.87 1.77 0.09
N ALA A 106 -6.80 2.07 -0.65
CA ALA A 106 -5.46 2.18 -0.08
C ALA A 106 -5.38 3.28 1.00
N ALA A 107 -6.00 4.44 0.77
CA ALA A 107 -6.05 5.53 1.74
C ALA A 107 -6.87 5.16 2.99
N THR A 108 -8.01 4.46 2.83
CA THR A 108 -8.81 3.98 3.95
C THR A 108 -8.06 2.96 4.79
N VAL A 109 -7.40 1.99 4.15
CA VAL A 109 -6.57 0.99 4.87
C VAL A 109 -5.42 1.68 5.61
N TYR A 110 -4.73 2.62 4.96
CA TYR A 110 -3.67 3.40 5.61
C TYR A 110 -4.19 4.13 6.85
N LYS A 111 -5.32 4.84 6.73
CA LYS A 111 -5.93 5.56 7.86
C LYS A 111 -6.42 4.61 8.97
N TYR A 112 -6.94 3.45 8.60
CA TYR A 112 -7.35 2.43 9.56
C TYR A 112 -6.17 1.88 10.35
N MET A 113 -5.05 1.58 9.67
CA MET A 113 -3.81 1.14 10.32
C MET A 113 -3.24 2.22 11.25
N GLU A 114 -3.27 3.49 10.81
CA GLU A 114 -2.83 4.63 11.63
C GLU A 114 -3.67 4.75 12.91
N TYR A 115 -5.00 4.60 12.80
CA TYR A 115 -5.91 4.63 13.93
C TYR A 115 -5.70 3.47 14.90
N GLN A 116 -5.62 2.23 14.38
CA GLN A 116 -5.39 1.05 15.21
C GLN A 116 -4.01 1.08 15.89
N GLY A 117 -2.97 1.53 15.18
CA GLY A 117 -1.64 1.72 15.76
C GLY A 117 -1.65 2.75 16.89
N ALA A 118 -2.31 3.89 16.71
CA ALA A 118 -2.48 4.89 17.76
C ALA A 118 -3.29 4.38 18.96
N ALA A 119 -4.35 3.60 18.72
CA ALA A 119 -5.17 3.00 19.77
C ALA A 119 -4.40 1.94 20.56
N GLN A 120 -3.54 1.15 19.91
CA GLN A 120 -2.73 0.13 20.57
C GLN A 120 -1.58 0.74 21.39
N GLU A 121 -0.95 1.81 20.89
CA GLU A 121 0.17 2.47 21.58
C GLU A 121 -0.30 3.33 22.77
N TRP A 122 -1.42 4.04 22.63
CA TRP A 122 -1.86 5.06 23.60
C TRP A 122 -3.22 4.77 24.28
N GLY A 123 -3.89 3.67 23.93
CA GLY A 123 -5.18 3.24 24.53
C GLY A 123 -6.42 4.01 24.06
N GLU A 124 -6.27 5.19 23.45
CA GLU A 124 -7.36 5.99 22.85
C GLU A 124 -7.00 6.36 21.40
N GLY A 125 -7.78 5.95 20.39
CA GLY A 125 -7.39 6.10 18.98
C GLY A 125 -7.19 7.55 18.49
N LEU A 126 -8.16 8.44 18.74
CA LEU A 126 -8.09 9.84 18.27
C LEU A 126 -7.06 10.68 19.05
N ARG A 127 -6.98 10.52 20.37
CA ARG A 127 -5.96 11.19 21.19
C ARG A 127 -4.56 10.60 20.97
N GLY A 128 -4.47 9.30 20.74
CA GLY A 128 -3.23 8.61 20.37
C GLY A 128 -2.64 9.13 19.07
N LEU A 129 -3.47 9.47 18.07
CA LEU A 129 -2.99 10.12 16.84
C LEU A 129 -2.28 11.45 17.14
N SER A 130 -2.86 12.29 18.00
CA SER A 130 -2.24 13.57 18.39
C SER A 130 -0.95 13.38 19.20
N LEU A 131 -0.91 12.38 20.08
CA LEU A 131 0.27 12.06 20.90
C LEU A 131 1.41 11.48 20.06
N SER A 132 1.13 10.55 19.14
CA SER A 132 2.11 10.01 18.19
C SER A 132 2.70 11.12 17.31
N ALA A 133 1.87 12.04 16.83
CA ALA A 133 2.34 13.18 16.03
C ALA A 133 3.23 14.13 16.84
N ALA A 134 2.87 14.43 18.09
CA ALA A 134 3.66 15.26 18.99
C ALA A 134 5.03 14.61 19.32
N HIS A 135 5.03 13.32 19.63
CA HIS A 135 6.24 12.56 19.90
C HIS A 135 7.19 12.54 18.68
N PHE A 136 6.66 12.31 17.48
CA PHE A 136 7.44 12.35 16.24
C PHE A 136 8.04 13.74 15.96
N ALA A 137 7.32 14.81 16.27
CA ALA A 137 7.83 16.17 16.15
C ALA A 137 8.96 16.46 17.15
N LEU A 138 8.85 15.97 18.39
CA LEU A 138 9.89 16.13 19.41
C LEU A 138 11.19 15.39 19.05
N LEU A 139 11.09 14.13 18.59
CA LEU A 139 12.27 13.36 18.16
C LEU A 139 13.03 14.05 17.02
N ARG A 140 12.31 14.70 16.10
CA ARG A 140 12.96 15.48 15.04
C ARG A 140 13.69 16.72 15.53
N LEU A 141 13.20 17.35 16.60
CA LEU A 141 13.87 18.51 17.20
C LEU A 141 15.14 18.11 17.94
N GLU A 142 15.17 16.91 18.54
CA GLU A 142 16.35 16.37 19.21
C GLU A 142 17.48 16.00 18.23
N GLU A 143 17.13 15.53 17.02
CA GLU A 143 18.10 15.23 15.96
C GLU A 143 18.53 16.47 15.14
N ALA A 144 17.83 17.59 15.26
CA ALA A 144 18.24 18.86 14.68
C ALA A 144 19.37 19.48 15.53
N PRO A 145 20.47 19.97 14.93
CA PRO A 145 21.61 20.52 15.66
C PRO A 145 21.30 21.80 16.44
#